data_AF-A0A1Q3T216-F1
#
_entry.id   AF-A0A1Q3T216-F1
#
_cell.length_a   1.000
_cell.length_b   1.000
_cell.length_c   1.000
_cell.angle_alpha   90.00
_cell.angle_beta   90.00
_cell.angle_gamma   90.00
#
_symmetry.space_group_name_H-M   'P 1'
#
loop_
_entity.id
_entity.type
_entity.pdbx_description
1 polymer ?
#
loop_
_entity_poly.entity_id
_entity_poly.type
_entity_poly.pdbx_seq_one_letter_code
_entity_poly.pdbx_strand_id
1 'polypeptide(L)' 'MKIWKLTPVNGSGYVRIRAPSEMRAREIAFKSFVSKEAHRSTHPTDWQNLSWQDAKQVTCILEEDDISDEEGFLDIVKKE' A
#
# COMPACT_ATOMS: atom_id res chain seq x y z
N MET A 1 -6.73 13.35 -5.62
CA MET A 1 -6.55 11.91 -5.34
C MET A 1 -7.19 11.51 -4.01
N LYS A 2 -7.12 10.23 -3.62
CA LYS A 2 -7.54 9.73 -2.30
C LYS A 2 -6.41 8.96 -1.64
N ILE A 3 -6.33 9.01 -0.32
CA ILE A 3 -5.38 8.24 0.48
C ILE A 3 -6.09 7.00 1.03
N TRP A 4 -5.61 5.86 0.57
CA TRP A 4 -6.12 4.55 0.93
C TRP A 4 -5.14 3.87 1.87
N LYS A 5 -5.63 3.46 3.03
CA LYS A 5 -4.88 2.64 3.97
C LYS A 5 -5.22 1.18 3.77
N LEU A 6 -4.23 0.42 3.33
CA LEU A 6 -4.32 -1.01 3.08
C LEU A 6 -3.62 -1.76 4.21
N THR A 7 -4.39 -2.56 4.94
CA THR A 7 -3.92 -3.34 6.09
C THR A 7 -4.12 -4.83 5.76
N PRO A 8 -3.08 -5.66 5.73
CA PRO A 8 -3.23 -7.10 5.55
C PRO A 8 -3.93 -7.73 6.76
N VAL A 9 -4.92 -8.58 6.52
CA VAL A 9 -5.77 -9.17 7.60
C VAL A 9 -4.95 -9.94 8.64
N ASN A 10 -3.86 -10.60 8.22
CA ASN A 10 -2.99 -11.40 9.09
C ASN A 10 -1.59 -10.79 9.27
N GLY A 11 -1.36 -9.55 8.82
CA GLY A 11 -0.04 -8.91 8.90
C GLY A 11 0.00 -7.80 9.94
N SER A 12 1.18 -7.57 10.53
CA SER A 12 1.40 -6.48 11.47
C SER A 12 1.87 -5.23 10.72
N GLY A 13 0.93 -4.39 10.29
CA GLY A 13 1.26 -3.13 9.63
C GLY A 13 0.20 -2.64 8.68
N TYR A 14 0.48 -1.52 8.01
CA TYR A 14 -0.36 -0.99 6.94
C TYR A 14 0.50 -0.22 5.94
N VAL A 15 -0.07 -0.02 4.76
CA VAL A 15 0.48 0.86 3.73
C VAL A 15 -0.55 1.93 3.38
N ARG A 16 -0.10 3.17 3.28
CA ARG A 16 -0.89 4.30 2.79
C ARG A 16 -0.53 4.54 1.34
N ILE A 17 -1.53 4.51 0.47
CA ILE A 17 -1.38 4.65 -0.98
C ILE A 17 -2.29 5.77 -1.45
N ARG A 18 -1.70 6.75 -2.14
CA ARG A 18 -2.43 7.76 -2.88
C ARG A 18 -2.85 7.18 -4.23
N ALA A 19 -4.16 7.10 -4.45
CA ALA A 19 -4.74 6.58 -5.69
C ALA A 19 -6.13 7.19 -5.93
N PRO A 20 -6.61 7.25 -7.18
CA PRO A 20 -7.92 7.83 -7.50
C PRO A 20 -9.09 6.97 -6.99
N SER A 21 -8.85 5.67 -6.77
CA SER A 21 -9.87 4.71 -6.32
C SER A 21 -9.27 3.59 -5.49
N GLU A 22 -10.13 2.90 -4.74
CA GLU A 22 -9.75 1.74 -3.93
C GLU A 22 -9.15 0.63 -4.79
N MET A 23 -9.78 0.36 -5.94
CA MET A 23 -9.33 -0.65 -6.90
C MET A 23 -7.91 -0.33 -7.36
N ARG A 24 -7.63 0.94 -7.68
CA ARG A 24 -6.31 1.37 -8.12
C ARG A 24 -5.26 1.31 -7.00
N ALA A 25 -5.63 1.67 -5.77
CA ALA A 25 -4.75 1.50 -4.62
C ALA A 25 -4.37 0.02 -4.41
N ARG A 26 -5.33 -0.89 -4.53
CA ARG A 26 -5.11 -2.35 -4.46
C ARG A 26 -4.19 -2.83 -5.58
N GLU A 27 -4.36 -2.35 -6.81
CA GLU A 27 -3.48 -2.70 -7.93
C GLU A 27 -2.03 -2.25 -7.68
N ILE A 28 -1.83 -1.01 -7.21
CA ILE A 28 -0.50 -0.48 -6.88
C ILE A 28 0.15 -1.34 -5.81
N ALA A 29 -0.59 -1.64 -4.74
CA ALA A 29 -0.12 -2.53 -3.67
C ALA A 29 0.24 -3.91 -4.22
N PHE A 30 -0.69 -4.54 -4.95
CA PHE A 30 -0.52 -5.89 -5.49
C PHE A 30 0.68 -6.01 -6.44
N LYS A 31 0.85 -5.04 -7.36
CA LYS A 31 2.02 -5.01 -8.26
C LYS A 31 3.33 -4.91 -7.47
N SER A 32 3.34 -4.09 -6.41
CA SER A 32 4.51 -3.97 -5.53
C SER A 32 4.79 -5.23 -4.71
N PHE A 33 3.76 -5.98 -4.29
CA PHE A 33 3.93 -7.22 -3.50
C PHE A 33 4.24 -8.46 -4.33
N VAL A 34 3.62 -8.63 -5.49
CA VAL A 34 3.70 -9.87 -6.28
C VAL A 34 4.83 -9.83 -7.31
N SER A 35 5.12 -8.67 -7.89
CA SER A 35 5.92 -8.65 -9.11
C SER A 35 7.45 -8.67 -8.85
N LYS A 36 7.95 -8.54 -7.61
CA LYS A 36 9.40 -8.29 -7.31
C LYS A 36 10.03 -7.15 -8.14
N GLU A 37 9.22 -6.39 -8.87
CA GLU A 37 9.59 -5.42 -9.90
C GLU A 37 9.55 -3.99 -9.35
N ALA A 38 9.50 -3.82 -8.03
CA ALA A 38 9.58 -2.52 -7.37
C ALA A 38 11.04 -2.02 -7.34
N HIS A 39 11.68 -1.94 -8.50
CA HIS A 39 12.81 -1.04 -8.68
C HIS A 39 12.28 0.38 -8.54
N ARG A 40 12.73 1.07 -7.49
CA ARG A 40 12.44 2.48 -7.14
C ARG A 40 11.22 2.72 -6.25
N SER A 41 11.16 2.02 -5.11
CA SER A 41 10.59 2.67 -3.93
C SER A 41 11.65 3.57 -3.30
N THR A 42 11.41 4.87 -3.30
CA THR A 42 12.20 5.93 -2.63
C THR A 42 12.16 5.85 -1.11
N HIS A 43 11.47 4.86 -0.53
CA HIS A 43 11.40 4.65 0.92
C HIS A 43 12.20 3.41 1.36
N PRO A 44 13.12 3.57 2.35
CA PRO A 44 14.03 2.52 2.83
C PRO A 44 13.36 1.45 3.71
N THR A 45 12.05 1.49 3.92
CA THR A 45 11.35 0.51 4.76
C THR A 45 11.28 -0.82 4.04
N ASP A 46 12.07 -1.83 4.44
CA ASP A 46 12.17 -3.14 3.79
C ASP A 46 10.80 -3.86 3.67
N TRP A 47 10.17 -3.64 2.51
CA TRP A 47 8.83 -4.05 2.09
C TRP A 47 8.62 -5.57 2.16
N GLN A 48 9.71 -6.34 2.16
CA GLN A 48 9.74 -7.80 2.20
C GLN A 48 9.33 -8.37 3.57
N ASN A 49 9.30 -7.54 4.62
CA ASN A 49 9.00 -7.97 5.99
C ASN A 49 7.52 -7.91 6.37
N LEU A 50 6.67 -7.33 5.54
CA LEU A 50 5.23 -7.48 5.69
C LEU A 50 4.84 -8.77 4.95
N SER A 51 4.34 -9.77 5.66
CA SER A 51 3.91 -11.04 5.04
C SER A 51 2.60 -10.84 4.26
N TRP A 52 2.69 -10.28 3.06
CA TRP A 52 1.55 -10.08 2.13
C TRP A 52 1.26 -11.33 1.27
N GLN A 53 1.50 -12.53 1.81
CA GLN A 53 1.21 -13.79 1.11
C GLN A 53 -0.27 -13.90 0.69
N ASP A 54 -1.14 -13.18 1.39
CA ASP A 54 -2.56 -12.98 1.08
C ASP A 54 -2.86 -11.51 0.76
N ALA A 55 -2.17 -10.90 -0.21
CA ALA A 55 -2.54 -9.56 -0.73
C ALA A 55 -4.00 -9.50 -1.27
N LYS A 56 -4.70 -10.64 -1.36
CA LYS A 56 -6.14 -10.75 -1.63
C LYS A 56 -7.02 -10.45 -0.40
N GLN A 57 -6.50 -10.57 0.82
CA GLN A 57 -7.19 -10.33 2.09
C GLN A 57 -6.63 -9.08 2.76
N VAL A 58 -6.96 -7.93 2.17
CA VAL A 58 -6.48 -6.63 2.60
C VAL A 58 -7.67 -5.75 2.89
N THR A 59 -7.75 -5.26 4.12
CA THR A 59 -8.74 -4.25 4.50
C THR A 59 -8.29 -2.92 3.92
N CYS A 60 -9.17 -2.27 3.17
CA CYS A 60 -8.92 -0.96 2.61
C CYS A 60 -9.84 0.06 3.27
N ILE A 61 -9.25 1.15 3.78
CA ILE A 61 -9.98 2.25 4.41
C ILE A 61 -9.58 3.55 3.70
N LEU A 62 -10.57 4.34 3.29
CA LEU A 62 -10.32 5.71 2.84
C LEU A 62 -10.01 6.56 4.08
N GLU A 63 -8.80 7.10 4.17
CA GLU A 63 -8.42 7.99 5.26
C GLU A 63 -8.74 9.45 4.92
N GLU A 64 -8.31 9.91 3.75
CA GLU A 64 -8.34 11.33 3.39
C GLU A 64 -8.54 11.51 1.88
N ASP A 65 -9.18 12.62 1.48
CA ASP A 65 -9.15 13.13 0.11
C ASP A 65 -7.94 14.07 -0.01
N ASP A 66 -7.03 13.75 -0.94
CA ASP A 66 -5.77 14.45 -1.14
C ASP A 66 -5.86 15.33 -2.39
N ILE A 67 -5.41 16.59 -2.28
CA ILE A 67 -5.47 17.55 -3.39
C ILE A 67 -4.43 17.29 -4.49
N SER A 68 -3.43 16.44 -4.24
CA SER A 68 -2.44 16.05 -5.24
C SER A 68 -3.05 15.11 -6.27
N ASP A 69 -2.55 15.20 -7.50
CA ASP A 69 -2.88 14.32 -8.61
C ASP A 69 -1.84 13.19 -8.81
N GLU A 70 -0.80 13.13 -7.98
CA GLU A 70 0.24 12.12 -8.12
C GLU A 70 -0.19 10.78 -7.49
N GLU A 71 -0.05 9.66 -8.20
CA GLU A 71 -0.26 8.32 -7.63
C GLU A 71 1.01 7.83 -6.92
N GLY A 72 0.87 7.11 -5.81
CA GLY A 72 2.04 6.48 -5.19
C GLY A 72 1.87 6.13 -3.72
N PHE A 73 2.92 5.56 -3.15
CA PHE A 73 2.99 5.26 -1.73
C PHE A 73 3.26 6.53 -0.93
N LEU A 74 2.56 6.67 0.19
CA LEU A 74 2.79 7.76 1.13
C LEU A 74 3.55 7.30 2.36
N ASP A 75 3.17 6.15 2.91
CA ASP A 75 3.75 5.67 4.17
C ASP A 75 3.58 4.16 4.33
N ILE A 76 4.51 3.52 5.03
CA ILE A 76 4.46 2.09 5.37
C ILE A 76 4.84 1.94 6.83
N VAL A 77 3.90 1.40 7.62
CA VAL A 77 4.13 1.14 9.04
C VAL A 77 4.09 -0.36 9.27
N LYS A 78 5.12 -0.88 9.95
CA LYS A 78 5.11 -2.22 10.54
C LYS A 78 4.78 -2.07 12.02
N LYS A 79 3.82 -2.85 12.53
CA LYS A 79 3.65 -2.98 13.99
C LYS A 79 4.60 -4.07 14.46
N GLU A 80 5.50 -3.70 15.38
CA GLU A 80 6.37 -4.63 16.13
C GLU A 80 5.55 -5.46 17.13
#